data_AF-A0A7J3I3W4-F1
#
_entry.id   AF-A0A7J3I3W4-F1
#
_cell.length_a   1.000
_cell.length_b   1.000
_cell.length_c   1.000
_cell.angle_alpha   90.00
_cell.angle_beta   90.00
_cell.angle_gamma   90.00
#
_symmetry.space_group_name_H-M   'P 1'
#
loop_
_entity.id
_entity.type
_entity.pdbx_description
1 polymer ?
#
loop_
_entity_poly.entity_id
_entity_poly.type
_entity_poly.pdbx_seq_one_letter_code
_entity_poly.pdbx_strand_id
1 'polypeptide(L)'
;MQSALNQPLEGKAGHSMRLAVAVEFFNKAYTVDQTVPFFQNQPGFTPKRARYFIQDVKNRSYKPFKCETIRKLGFCLPECPGRG
;
A
#
# COMPACT_ATOMS: atom_id res chain seq x y z
N MET A 1 -6.90 -2.55 -2.43
CA MET A 1 -5.98 -1.49 -2.87
C MET A 1 -4.86 -2.01 -3.77
N GLN A 2 -4.93 -3.25 -4.23
CA GLN A 2 -3.80 -3.90 -4.92
C GLN A 2 -3.60 -3.31 -6.31
N SER A 3 -4.67 -2.83 -6.95
CA SER A 3 -4.60 -2.23 -8.30
C SER A 3 -3.68 -1.01 -8.37
N ALA A 4 -3.47 -0.30 -7.25
CA ALA A 4 -2.54 0.81 -7.17
C ALA A 4 -1.08 0.41 -7.44
N LEU A 5 -0.72 -0.87 -7.26
CA LEU A 5 0.63 -1.36 -7.52
C LEU A 5 0.92 -1.55 -9.02
N ASN A 6 -0.09 -1.39 -9.89
CA ASN A 6 0.07 -1.43 -11.36
C ASN A 6 0.62 -0.13 -11.94
N GLN A 7 0.80 0.90 -11.11
CA GLN A 7 1.37 2.18 -11.49
C GLN A 7 2.58 2.51 -10.61
N PRO A 8 3.54 3.30 -11.11
CA PRO A 8 4.70 3.71 -10.31
C PRO A 8 4.25 4.61 -9.15
N LEU A 9 4.35 4.12 -7.92
CA LEU A 9 3.99 4.89 -6.74
C LEU A 9 5.15 5.80 -6.35
N GLU A 10 5.23 7.00 -6.90
CA GLU A 10 6.34 7.92 -6.65
C GLU A 10 5.97 9.14 -5.82
N GLY A 11 7.00 9.84 -5.32
CA GLY A 11 6.83 11.03 -4.49
C GLY A 11 6.04 10.80 -3.20
N LYS A 12 5.53 11.89 -2.63
CA LYS A 12 4.82 11.89 -1.34
C LYS A 12 3.53 11.08 -1.40
N ALA A 13 2.73 11.26 -2.45
CA ALA A 13 1.47 10.56 -2.64
C ALA A 13 1.68 9.04 -2.83
N GLY A 14 2.64 8.64 -3.66
CA GLY A 14 2.99 7.23 -3.85
C GLY A 14 3.57 6.58 -2.59
N HIS A 15 4.35 7.32 -1.79
CA HIS A 15 4.78 6.84 -0.48
C HIS A 15 3.58 6.55 0.45
N SER A 16 2.62 7.47 0.56
CA SER A 16 1.39 7.24 1.32
C SER A 16 0.55 6.09 0.77
N MET A 17 0.51 5.92 -0.56
CA MET A 17 -0.23 4.82 -1.17
C MET A 17 0.41 3.47 -0.88
N ARG A 18 1.75 3.35 -0.93
CA ARG A 18 2.44 2.12 -0.52
C ARG A 18 2.12 1.72 0.91
N LEU A 19 2.07 2.69 1.82
CA LEU A 19 1.63 2.48 3.20
C LEU A 19 0.19 1.97 3.24
N ALA A 20 -0.74 2.62 2.55
CA ALA A 20 -2.15 2.21 2.50
C ALA A 20 -2.31 0.77 1.99
N VAL A 21 -1.58 0.40 0.95
CA VAL A 21 -1.59 -0.97 0.39
C VAL A 21 -1.07 -1.99 1.40
N ALA A 22 0.05 -1.72 2.08
CA ALA A 22 0.59 -2.64 3.08
C ALA A 22 -0.36 -2.85 4.26
N VAL A 23 -0.99 -1.77 4.74
CA VAL A 23 -2.00 -1.83 5.82
C VAL A 23 -3.22 -2.67 5.39
N GLU A 24 -3.69 -2.49 4.15
CA GLU A 24 -4.81 -3.28 3.60
C GLU A 24 -4.48 -4.79 3.56
N PHE A 25 -3.26 -5.17 3.20
CA PHE A 25 -2.84 -6.57 3.24
C PHE A 25 -2.83 -7.13 4.67
N PHE A 26 -2.34 -6.36 5.65
CA PHE A 26 -2.37 -6.78 7.05
C PHE A 26 -3.79 -6.88 7.62
N ASN A 27 -4.69 -6.00 7.20
CA ASN A 27 -6.11 -6.11 7.55
C ASN A 27 -6.76 -7.38 6.99
N LYS A 28 -6.20 -7.96 5.92
CA LYS A 28 -6.57 -9.26 5.35
C LYS A 28 -5.73 -10.43 5.89
N ALA A 29 -5.05 -10.22 7.02
CA ALA A 29 -4.21 -11.21 7.72
C ALA A 29 -3.00 -11.73 6.93
N TYR A 30 -2.52 -11.00 5.91
CA TYR A 30 -1.27 -11.34 5.25
C TYR A 30 -0.08 -11.15 6.20
N THR A 31 0.95 -11.97 6.07
CA THR A 31 2.22 -11.78 6.78
C THR A 31 3.12 -10.78 6.06
N VAL A 32 4.20 -10.34 6.73
CA VAL A 32 5.25 -9.51 6.09
C VAL A 32 5.80 -10.23 4.85
N ASP A 33 6.06 -11.53 4.97
CA ASP A 33 6.67 -12.35 3.91
C ASP A 33 5.74 -12.49 2.71
N GLN A 34 4.44 -12.65 2.95
CA GLN A 34 3.44 -12.68 1.89
C GLN A 34 3.22 -11.30 1.25
N THR A 35 3.46 -10.22 1.99
CA THR A 35 3.21 -8.85 1.52
C THR A 35 4.34 -8.30 0.65
N VAL A 36 5.60 -8.65 0.95
CA VAL A 36 6.79 -8.15 0.22
C VAL A 36 6.71 -8.35 -1.31
N PRO A 37 6.36 -9.54 -1.84
CA PRO A 37 6.36 -9.80 -3.28
C PRO A 37 5.41 -8.89 -4.07
N PHE A 38 4.33 -8.39 -3.47
CA PHE A 38 3.41 -7.49 -4.18
C PHE A 38 4.07 -6.19 -4.63
N PHE A 39 5.12 -5.74 -3.93
CA PHE A 39 5.80 -4.50 -4.24
C PHE A 39 6.94 -4.66 -5.27
N GLN A 40 7.17 -5.87 -5.81
CA GLN A 40 8.34 -6.15 -6.65
C GLN A 40 8.42 -5.30 -7.93
N ASN A 41 7.28 -4.86 -8.46
CA ASN A 41 7.20 -4.03 -9.66
C ASN A 41 7.31 -2.53 -9.36
N GLN A 42 7.50 -2.13 -8.09
CA GLN A 42 7.57 -0.73 -7.71
C GLN A 42 8.99 -0.16 -7.90
N PRO A 43 9.12 1.13 -8.30
CA PRO A 43 10.43 1.75 -8.48
C PRO A 43 11.31 1.67 -7.22
N GLY A 44 12.57 1.28 -7.40
CA GLY A 44 13.54 1.17 -6.31
C GLY A 44 13.30 0.00 -5.35
N PHE A 45 12.48 -0.99 -5.75
CA PHE A 45 12.28 -2.20 -4.96
C PHE A 45 13.57 -2.99 -4.78
N THR A 46 13.86 -3.33 -3.52
CA THR A 46 14.73 -4.46 -3.17
C THR A 46 14.05 -5.27 -2.08
N PRO A 47 14.16 -6.61 -2.06
CA PRO A 47 13.49 -7.43 -1.05
C PRO A 47 13.82 -7.02 0.39
N LYS A 48 15.10 -6.71 0.66
CA LYS A 48 15.58 -6.26 1.98
C LYS A 48 14.92 -4.95 2.40
N ARG A 49 14.91 -3.94 1.52
CA ARG A 49 14.33 -2.63 1.82
C ARG A 49 12.82 -2.71 1.98
N ALA A 50 12.15 -3.43 1.08
CA ALA A 50 10.70 -3.63 1.14
C ALA A 50 10.29 -4.32 2.45
N ARG A 51 10.98 -5.41 2.82
CA ARG A 51 10.74 -6.12 4.08
C ARG A 51 10.88 -5.20 5.29
N TYR A 52 11.94 -4.39 5.34
CA TYR A 52 12.16 -3.44 6.44
C TYR A 52 10.98 -2.48 6.61
N PHE A 53 10.53 -1.83 5.54
CA PHE A 53 9.41 -0.89 5.61
C PHE A 53 8.09 -1.59 5.92
N ILE A 54 7.82 -2.74 5.30
CA ILE A 54 6.58 -3.50 5.54
C ILE A 54 6.52 -3.98 7.00
N GLN A 55 7.66 -4.38 7.58
CA GLN A 55 7.75 -4.71 9.00
C GLN A 55 7.50 -3.49 9.90
N ASP A 56 8.08 -2.32 9.58
CA ASP A 56 7.81 -1.08 10.32
C ASP A 56 6.32 -0.71 10.28
N VAL A 57 5.67 -0.82 9.11
CA VAL A 57 4.21 -0.61 8.98
C VAL A 57 3.42 -1.56 9.86
N LYS A 58 3.79 -2.85 9.91
CA LYS A 58 3.12 -3.85 10.76
C LYS A 58 3.24 -3.47 12.24
N ASN A 59 4.44 -3.11 12.68
CA ASN A 59 4.71 -2.76 14.08
C ASN A 59 3.93 -1.53 14.53
N ARG A 60 3.74 -0.56 13.63
CA ARG A 60 2.99 0.67 13.92
C ARG A 60 1.46 0.48 13.97
N SER A 61 0.95 -0.67 13.51
CA SER A 61 -0.48 -1.03 13.58
C SER A 61 -1.43 0.07 13.07
N TYR A 62 -1.07 0.69 11.94
CA TYR A 62 -1.90 1.72 11.32
C TYR A 62 -3.31 1.19 10.97
N LYS A 63 -4.31 2.08 11.03
CA LYS A 63 -5.66 1.77 10.56
C LYS A 63 -5.72 1.84 9.02
N PRO A 64 -6.55 1.00 8.36
CA PRO A 64 -6.76 1.08 6.92
C PRO A 64 -7.20 2.47 6.47
N PHE A 65 -6.70 2.88 5.30
CA PHE A 65 -7.03 4.18 4.73
C PHE A 65 -8.44 4.15 4.17
N LYS A 66 -9.23 5.19 4.44
CA LYS A 66 -10.56 5.35 3.85
C LYS A 66 -10.44 5.68 2.36
N CYS A 67 -11.46 5.31 1.58
CA CYS A 67 -11.55 5.65 0.15
C CYS A 67 -11.41 7.16 -0.10
N GLU A 68 -11.99 8.00 0.75
CA GLU A 68 -11.84 9.45 0.65
C GLU A 68 -10.38 9.90 0.77
N THR A 69 -9.61 9.30 1.70
CA THR A 69 -8.18 9.57 1.85
C THR A 69 -7.41 9.16 0.61
N ILE A 70 -7.71 7.99 0.04
CA ILE A 70 -7.07 7.48 -1.18
C ILE A 70 -7.33 8.41 -2.37
N ARG A 71 -8.55 8.93 -2.52
CA ARG A 71 -8.88 9.93 -3.54
C ARG A 71 -8.14 11.25 -3.33
N LYS A 72 -8.00 11.72 -2.09
CA LYS A 72 -7.20 12.92 -1.77
C LYS A 72 -5.70 12.74 -2.09
N LEU A 73 -5.21 11.51 -2.11
CA LEU A 73 -3.85 11.18 -2.58
C LEU A 73 -3.75 11.15 -4.12
N GLY A 74 -4.84 11.34 -4.86
CA GLY A 74 -4.87 11.34 -6.31
C GLY A 74 -5.15 9.97 -6.95
N PHE A 75 -5.53 8.96 -6.15
CA PHE A 75 -5.78 7.60 -6.65
C PHE A 75 -7.29 7.34 -6.77
N CYS A 76 -7.71 6.87 -7.94
CA CYS A 76 -9.06 6.37 -8.18
C CYS A 76 -8.96 4.87 -8.45
N LEU A 77 -9.39 4.05 -7.49
CA LEU A 77 -9.20 2.60 -7.55
C LEU A 77 -10.56 1.88 -7.64
N PRO A 78 -10.68 0.78 -8.39
CA PRO A 78 -11.94 0.03 -8.52
C PRO A 78 -12.48 -0.49 -7.18
N GLU A 79 -11.57 -0.85 -6.28
CA GLU A 79 -11.87 -1.31 -4.92
C GLU A 79 -12.28 -0.19 -3.95
N CYS A 80 -12.33 1.04 -4.43
CA CYS A 80 -12.80 2.22 -3.70
C CYS A 80 -14.01 2.82 -4.42
N PRO A 81 -15.17 2.13 -4.47
CA PRO A 81 -16.34 2.63 -5.18
C PRO A 81 -16.67 4.04 -4.69
N GLY A 82 -16.99 4.93 -5.64
CA GLY A 82 -17.52 6.27 -5.37
C GLY A 82 -18.62 6.22 -4.30
N ARG A 83 -18.84 7.31 -3.55
CA ARG A 83 -20.10 7.40 -2.78
C ARG A 83 -21.22 7.15 -3.80
N GLY A 84 -21.97 6.07 -3.62
CA GLY A 84 -23.38 6.08 -4.01
C GLY A 84 -24.08 7.10 -3.15
#